data_AF-A0A9X7W0V4-F1
#
_entry.id   AF-A0A9X7W0V4-F1
#
_cell.length_a   1.000
_cell.length_b   1.000
_cell.length_c   1.000
_cell.angle_alpha   90.00
_cell.angle_beta   90.00
_cell.angle_gamma   90.00
#
_symmetry.space_group_name_H-M   'P 1'
#
loop_
_entity.id
_entity.type
_entity.pdbx_description
1 polymer ?
#
loop_
_entity_poly.entity_id
_entity_poly.type
_entity_poly.pdbx_seq_one_letter_code
_entity_poly.pdbx_strand_id
1 'polypeptide(L)'
;MPEENPLQAWVGTVQELNMIRFNDDGDGVARLEDVTVFVPGALPGESVRVRVVAAHKRHLVGEVVEWVTKQEVLLEGQASHNQAADNRVSPVRVTPMCPVFDRCGGCQLQHMSYTTALEHKRQVVGNALLRIGHLEKFEVLPTIGMDEPWRYRNQIQVPLRYDPKTEQLVQGFFASGSHSIIETTSCALVPRAVEETMAAVPRQISRVLGKESSAVHHLIIRHSMHTNEQMVILGVRKQPASVKDLIKSLFHPPIVSLAMTVQENPTGPVWGDSVEILAGKPSLKEQLDEVEFLISPRSFFQVNTKQAEVLTELARQRCAFQGDEIVLDAYCGTGTFSLTMAHHAKEIVGIEAVAPAVFDARENAKQNGIQNVRFEVGVVEHVLPRWVEQGIRFDVAVVDPPRKGCHPDVLQALVHANIPRVVYVSCNPATLARDVRILVDAGYQPGAFQPVDMFPQTNHVECVVSLVRSFVTP
;
A
#
# COMPACT_ATOMS: atom_id res chain seq x y z
N MET A 1 -8.91 -37.08 17.99
CA MET A 1 -8.05 -36.15 18.76
C MET A 1 -7.32 -35.30 17.74
N PRO A 2 -7.18 -33.98 17.90
CA PRO A 2 -6.28 -33.23 17.04
C PRO A 2 -4.88 -33.82 17.20
N GLU A 3 -4.22 -34.18 16.09
CA GLU A 3 -2.81 -34.58 16.12
C GLU A 3 -2.00 -33.47 16.79
N GLU A 4 -1.28 -33.78 17.86
CA GLU A 4 -0.37 -32.83 18.48
C GLU A 4 0.65 -32.40 17.44
N ASN A 5 0.80 -31.09 17.23
CA ASN A 5 1.78 -30.55 16.30
C ASN A 5 3.17 -30.96 16.81
N PRO A 6 3.92 -31.84 16.10
CA PRO A 6 5.22 -32.31 16.60
C PRO A 6 6.22 -31.16 16.74
N LEU A 7 6.00 -30.05 16.02
CA LEU A 7 6.82 -28.86 16.10
C LEU A 7 6.67 -28.12 17.44
N GLN A 8 5.64 -28.42 18.22
CA GLN A 8 5.41 -27.79 19.53
C GLN A 8 6.56 -28.08 20.51
N ALA A 9 7.25 -29.21 20.36
CA ALA A 9 8.40 -29.58 21.18
C ALA A 9 9.58 -28.58 21.06
N TRP A 10 9.66 -27.82 19.96
CA TRP A 10 10.70 -26.82 19.77
C TRP A 10 10.43 -25.51 20.51
N VAL A 11 9.19 -25.21 20.88
CA VAL A 11 8.83 -23.92 21.49
C VAL A 11 9.55 -23.74 22.83
N GLY A 12 10.21 -22.60 22.99
CA GLY A 12 11.04 -22.26 24.15
C GLY A 12 12.51 -22.69 24.04
N THR A 13 12.86 -23.56 23.09
CA THR A 13 14.26 -23.93 22.85
C THR A 13 15.04 -22.80 22.18
N VAL A 14 16.36 -22.79 22.37
CA VAL A 14 17.28 -21.85 21.72
C VAL A 14 18.19 -22.62 20.78
N GLN A 15 18.23 -22.21 19.51
CA GLN A 15 18.99 -22.86 18.45
C GLN A 15 19.91 -21.84 17.77
N GLU A 16 21.13 -22.24 17.44
CA GLU A 16 22.01 -21.43 16.59
C GLU A 16 21.70 -21.73 15.12
N LEU A 17 21.25 -20.71 14.38
CA LEU A 17 20.72 -20.85 13.03
C LEU A 17 21.40 -19.86 12.08
N ASN A 18 21.71 -20.34 10.87
CA ASN A 18 22.22 -19.53 9.78
C ASN A 18 21.08 -19.15 8.82
N MET A 19 20.95 -17.86 8.55
CA MET A 19 19.91 -17.35 7.65
C MET A 19 20.33 -17.58 6.20
N ILE A 20 19.47 -18.23 5.42
CA ILE A 20 19.76 -18.66 4.04
C ILE A 20 19.12 -17.77 2.97
N ARG A 21 17.96 -17.18 3.24
CA ARG A 21 17.20 -16.33 2.32
C ARG A 21 16.12 -15.54 3.06
N PHE A 22 15.38 -14.69 2.35
CA PHE A 22 14.17 -14.06 2.87
C PHE A 22 12.91 -14.90 2.56
N ASN A 23 11.89 -14.76 3.41
CA ASN A 23 10.50 -15.07 3.05
C ASN A 23 9.86 -13.85 2.37
N ASP A 24 8.61 -13.96 1.91
CA ASP A 24 7.95 -12.88 1.18
C ASP A 24 7.77 -11.61 2.03
N ASP A 25 7.68 -11.76 3.36
CA ASP A 25 7.54 -10.64 4.31
C ASP A 25 8.86 -9.92 4.63
N GLY A 26 10.00 -10.46 4.20
CA GLY A 26 11.34 -9.94 4.48
C GLY A 26 11.98 -10.49 5.75
N ASP A 27 11.40 -11.52 6.37
CA ASP A 27 12.02 -12.21 7.50
C ASP A 27 13.14 -13.14 7.03
N GLY A 28 14.15 -13.31 7.88
CA GLY A 28 15.18 -14.31 7.70
C GLY A 28 14.60 -15.72 7.73
N VAL A 29 15.01 -16.55 6.79
CA VAL A 29 14.64 -17.97 6.72
C VAL A 29 15.84 -18.81 7.09
N ALA A 30 15.64 -19.75 8.00
CA ALA A 30 16.60 -20.78 8.36
C ALA A 30 16.00 -22.18 8.20
N ARG A 31 16.86 -23.19 8.33
CA ARG A 31 16.46 -24.60 8.48
C ARG A 31 16.92 -25.12 9.83
N LEU A 32 15.98 -25.68 10.57
CA LEU A 32 16.25 -26.48 11.75
C LEU A 32 15.83 -27.90 11.40
N GLU A 33 16.82 -28.76 11.15
CA GLU A 33 16.61 -30.06 10.48
C GLU A 33 15.85 -29.83 9.15
N ASP A 34 14.71 -30.49 8.94
CA ASP A 34 13.88 -30.34 7.74
C ASP A 34 12.80 -29.25 7.86
N VAL A 35 12.77 -28.52 8.97
CA VAL A 35 11.71 -27.55 9.27
C VAL A 35 12.17 -26.13 8.96
N THR A 36 11.31 -25.36 8.30
CA THR A 36 11.55 -23.94 8.05
C THR A 36 11.35 -23.13 9.32
N VAL A 37 12.30 -22.25 9.63
CA VAL A 37 12.18 -21.28 10.74
C VAL A 37 12.20 -19.87 10.17
N PHE A 38 11.18 -19.07 10.50
CA PHE A 38 11.14 -17.63 10.19
C PHE A 38 11.65 -16.82 11.37
N VAL A 39 12.56 -15.89 11.12
CA VAL A 39 13.25 -15.10 12.13
C VAL A 39 13.19 -13.62 11.71
N PRO A 40 12.15 -12.89 12.15
CA PRO A 40 12.02 -11.47 11.84
C PRO A 40 13.26 -10.67 12.27
N GLY A 41 13.68 -9.74 11.40
CA GLY A 41 14.83 -8.86 11.64
C GLY A 41 16.21 -9.47 11.34
N ALA A 42 16.32 -10.77 11.09
CA ALA A 42 17.55 -11.44 10.66
C ALA A 42 17.68 -11.46 9.13
N LEU A 43 18.91 -11.30 8.62
CA LEU A 43 19.20 -11.21 7.18
C LEU A 43 20.00 -12.43 6.69
N PRO A 44 19.84 -12.86 5.42
CA PRO A 44 20.65 -13.90 4.79
C PRO A 44 22.14 -13.67 4.98
N GLY A 45 22.88 -14.73 5.28
CA GLY A 45 24.32 -14.66 5.59
C GLY A 45 24.63 -14.34 7.04
N GLU A 46 23.63 -14.03 7.89
CA GLU A 46 23.83 -13.87 9.33
C GLU A 46 23.61 -15.16 10.10
N SER A 47 24.30 -15.26 11.24
CA SER A 47 24.16 -16.34 12.20
C SER A 47 23.64 -15.80 13.53
N VAL A 48 22.59 -16.41 14.05
CA VAL A 48 21.88 -15.93 15.24
C VAL A 48 21.49 -17.09 16.14
N ARG A 49 21.51 -16.85 17.45
CA ARG A 49 20.80 -17.72 18.40
C ARG A 49 19.35 -17.29 18.45
N VAL A 50 18.48 -18.22 18.14
CA VAL A 50 17.05 -18.00 17.94
C VAL A 50 16.29 -18.77 19.01
N ARG A 51 15.46 -18.08 19.78
CA ARG A 51 14.46 -18.74 20.63
C ARG A 51 13.22 -19.00 19.79
N VAL A 52 12.78 -20.25 19.71
CA VAL A 52 11.53 -20.59 19.02
C VAL A 52 10.35 -20.13 19.87
N VAL A 53 9.53 -19.21 19.35
CA VAL A 53 8.41 -18.58 20.08
C VAL A 53 7.05 -19.11 19.66
N ALA A 54 6.94 -19.65 18.45
CA ALA A 54 5.70 -20.25 17.97
C ALA A 54 5.96 -21.43 17.02
N ALA A 55 5.04 -22.40 17.06
CA ALA A 55 5.01 -23.52 16.14
C ALA A 55 3.69 -23.51 15.36
N HIS A 56 3.80 -23.43 14.04
CA HIS A 56 2.68 -23.58 13.12
C HIS A 56 2.70 -24.98 12.49
N LYS A 57 1.71 -25.31 11.65
CA LYS A 57 1.57 -26.65 11.05
C LYS A 57 2.79 -27.12 10.23
N ARG A 58 3.56 -26.18 9.64
CA ARG A 58 4.64 -26.50 8.68
C ARG A 58 5.92 -25.69 8.89
N HIS A 59 5.95 -24.80 9.87
CA HIS A 59 7.09 -23.92 10.11
C HIS A 59 7.10 -23.47 11.58
N LEU A 60 8.25 -22.96 11.99
CA LEU A 60 8.48 -22.34 13.28
C LEU A 60 8.68 -20.84 13.09
N VAL A 61 8.36 -20.06 14.13
CA VAL A 61 8.74 -18.65 14.24
C VAL A 61 9.65 -18.50 15.43
N GLY A 62 10.75 -17.77 15.24
CA GLY A 62 11.74 -17.53 16.27
C GLY A 62 12.08 -16.06 16.44
N GLU A 63 12.56 -15.72 17.62
CA GLU A 63 13.08 -14.39 17.96
C GLU A 63 14.60 -14.45 18.12
N VAL A 64 15.31 -13.41 17.67
CA VAL A 64 16.75 -13.30 17.87
C VAL A 64 17.04 -13.03 19.35
N VAL A 65 17.80 -13.92 19.98
CA VAL A 65 18.31 -13.77 21.36
C VAL A 65 19.71 -13.15 21.34
N GLU A 66 20.55 -13.60 20.41
CA GLU A 66 21.95 -13.20 20.32
C GLU A 66 22.43 -13.24 18.87
N TRP A 67 23.24 -12.28 18.47
CA TRP A 67 23.91 -12.27 17.17
C TRP A 67 25.25 -13.00 17.28
N VAL A 68 25.40 -14.12 16.59
CA VAL A 68 26.68 -14.86 16.51
C VAL A 68 27.57 -14.26 15.43
N THR A 69 26.98 -13.96 14.27
CA THR A 69 27.62 -13.20 13.20
C THR A 69 26.60 -12.26 12.60
N LYS A 70 26.85 -10.96 12.74
CA LYS A 70 26.02 -9.89 12.19
C LYS A 70 26.78 -9.23 11.06
N GLN A 71 26.12 -8.97 9.93
CA GLN A 71 26.78 -8.25 8.84
C GLN A 71 27.19 -6.85 9.29
N GLU A 72 28.27 -6.32 8.71
CA GLU A 72 28.70 -4.95 8.97
C GLU A 72 27.57 -3.97 8.63
N VAL A 73 27.38 -3.01 9.54
CA VAL A 73 26.34 -1.99 9.43
C VAL A 73 27.00 -0.69 9.01
N LEU A 74 26.65 -0.17 7.84
CA LEU A 74 27.02 1.18 7.42
C LEU A 74 25.80 2.10 7.48
N LEU A 75 26.06 3.41 7.53
CA LEU A 75 25.02 4.43 7.40
C LEU A 75 24.51 4.47 5.96
N GLU A 76 23.19 4.47 5.78
CA GLU A 76 22.53 4.41 4.47
C GLU A 76 22.96 5.55 3.52
N GLY A 77 23.29 6.73 4.05
CA GLY A 77 23.75 7.90 3.28
C GLY A 77 25.15 7.80 2.66
N GLN A 78 25.84 6.66 2.79
CA GLN A 78 27.12 6.39 2.12
C GLN A 78 26.98 5.45 0.91
N ALA A 79 25.77 4.95 0.62
CA ALA A 79 25.48 4.13 -0.56
C ALA A 79 24.86 5.00 -1.67
N SER A 80 25.48 5.02 -2.84
CA SER A 80 24.87 5.59 -4.05
C SER A 80 23.63 4.76 -4.40
N HIS A 81 22.45 5.40 -4.49
CA HIS A 81 21.21 4.74 -4.91
C HIS A 81 21.19 4.36 -6.41
N ASN A 82 22.21 4.77 -7.18
CA ASN A 82 22.37 4.38 -8.57
C ASN A 82 23.30 3.15 -8.70
N GLN A 83 22.71 2.00 -9.01
CA GLN A 83 23.38 0.70 -9.18
C GLN A 83 24.42 0.67 -10.32
N ALA A 84 24.48 1.70 -11.18
CA ALA A 84 25.28 1.65 -12.40
C ALA A 84 26.76 2.06 -12.23
N ALA A 85 27.18 2.67 -11.12
CA ALA A 85 28.43 3.44 -11.09
C ALA A 85 29.53 2.95 -10.14
N ASP A 86 29.24 2.19 -9.08
CA ASP A 86 30.26 1.85 -8.08
C ASP A 86 30.22 0.36 -7.77
N ASN A 87 31.25 -0.38 -8.16
CA ASN A 87 31.39 -1.83 -8.03
C ASN A 87 31.61 -2.28 -6.56
N ARG A 88 31.06 -1.52 -5.61
CA ARG A 88 31.10 -1.78 -4.17
C ARG A 88 29.87 -2.60 -3.80
N VAL A 89 30.09 -3.72 -3.11
CA VAL A 89 29.00 -4.52 -2.55
C VAL A 89 28.26 -3.65 -1.54
N SER A 90 27.01 -3.28 -1.84
CA SER A 90 26.16 -2.54 -0.90
C SER A 90 25.96 -3.39 0.36
N PRO A 91 26.10 -2.83 1.57
CA PRO A 91 25.87 -3.58 2.81
C PRO A 91 24.44 -4.10 2.80
N VAL A 92 24.20 -5.34 3.20
CA VAL A 92 22.82 -5.89 3.27
C VAL A 92 22.09 -5.28 4.47
N ARG A 93 22.82 -5.00 5.57
CA ARG A 93 22.27 -4.45 6.82
C ARG A 93 22.51 -2.96 6.98
N VAL A 94 21.49 -2.23 7.41
CA VAL A 94 21.60 -0.83 7.87
C VAL A 94 20.94 -0.65 9.23
N THR A 95 21.24 0.48 9.89
CA THR A 95 20.54 0.88 11.12
C THR A 95 19.18 1.48 10.76
N PRO A 96 18.06 0.95 11.27
CA PRO A 96 16.75 1.56 11.06
C PRO A 96 16.72 3.02 11.52
N MET A 97 16.15 3.90 10.70
CA MET A 97 15.97 5.32 11.05
C MET A 97 14.96 5.49 12.19
N CYS A 98 13.94 4.63 12.26
CA CYS A 98 12.88 4.72 13.26
C CYS A 98 13.28 4.05 14.59
N PRO A 99 13.23 4.76 15.73
CA PRO A 99 13.63 4.21 17.03
C PRO A 99 12.68 3.14 17.58
N VAL A 100 11.51 2.97 16.97
CA VAL A 100 10.52 1.95 17.35
C VAL A 100 10.30 0.91 16.27
N PHE A 101 11.20 0.84 15.27
CA PHE A 101 11.12 -0.07 14.12
C PHE A 101 10.85 -1.52 14.55
N ASP A 102 11.61 -2.05 15.51
CA ASP A 102 11.51 -3.46 15.92
C ASP A 102 10.17 -3.84 16.61
N ARG A 103 9.33 -2.85 16.93
CA ARG A 103 8.06 -3.05 17.64
C ARG A 103 6.85 -2.60 16.82
N CYS A 104 7.00 -1.54 16.03
CA CYS A 104 5.94 -0.97 15.21
C CYS A 104 5.61 -1.90 14.03
N GLY A 105 4.33 -2.22 13.82
CA GLY A 105 3.89 -3.04 12.67
C GLY A 105 3.87 -2.29 11.33
N GLY A 106 4.32 -1.03 11.28
CA GLY A 106 4.20 -0.18 10.10
C GLY A 106 5.32 -0.32 9.06
N CYS A 107 6.50 -0.83 9.44
CA CYS A 107 7.65 -1.02 8.56
C CYS A 107 8.26 -2.38 8.80
N GLN A 108 8.76 -3.03 7.75
CA GLN A 108 9.33 -4.39 7.84
C GLN A 108 10.80 -4.43 7.39
N LEU A 109 11.24 -3.48 6.55
CA LEU A 109 12.51 -3.60 5.83
C LEU A 109 13.57 -2.56 6.21
N GLN A 110 13.36 -1.67 7.19
CA GLN A 110 14.34 -0.59 7.52
C GLN A 110 15.72 -1.09 7.98
N HIS A 111 15.83 -2.38 8.32
CA HIS A 111 17.08 -3.00 8.70
C HIS A 111 17.87 -3.53 7.48
N MET A 112 17.28 -3.49 6.29
CA MET A 112 17.91 -3.78 4.99
C MET A 112 18.37 -2.49 4.34
N SER A 113 19.51 -2.49 3.64
CA SER A 113 19.80 -1.38 2.73
C SER A 113 18.73 -1.26 1.67
N TYR A 114 18.47 -0.04 1.20
CA TYR A 114 17.43 0.19 0.21
C TYR A 114 17.61 -0.64 -1.07
N THR A 115 18.85 -0.82 -1.55
CA THR A 115 19.15 -1.69 -2.69
C THR A 115 18.74 -3.15 -2.45
N THR A 116 18.96 -3.65 -1.24
CA THR A 116 18.53 -4.99 -0.84
C THR A 116 17.01 -5.09 -0.78
N ALA A 117 16.33 -4.07 -0.25
CA ALA A 117 14.88 -4.04 -0.21
C ALA A 117 14.26 -4.06 -1.61
N LEU A 118 14.84 -3.34 -2.58
CA LEU A 118 14.37 -3.35 -3.98
C LEU A 118 14.55 -4.71 -4.65
N GLU A 119 15.70 -5.35 -4.45
CA GLU A 119 15.95 -6.70 -4.99
C GLU A 119 15.07 -7.75 -4.30
N HIS A 120 14.84 -7.64 -3.00
CA HIS A 120 13.88 -8.47 -2.27
C HIS A 120 12.49 -8.37 -2.90
N LYS A 121 11.97 -7.16 -3.12
CA LYS A 121 10.67 -6.93 -3.76
C LYS A 121 10.57 -7.54 -5.16
N ARG A 122 11.66 -7.46 -5.94
CA ARG A 122 11.76 -8.11 -7.26
C ARG A 122 11.64 -9.63 -7.14
N GLN A 123 12.35 -10.21 -6.17
CA GLN A 123 12.31 -11.65 -5.90
C GLN A 123 10.93 -12.12 -5.44
N VAL A 124 10.22 -11.34 -4.62
CA VAL A 124 8.84 -11.66 -4.22
C VAL A 124 7.93 -11.80 -5.44
N VAL A 125 8.04 -10.88 -6.41
CA VAL A 125 7.28 -10.97 -7.67
C VAL A 125 7.66 -12.22 -8.46
N GLY A 126 8.96 -12.46 -8.68
CA GLY A 126 9.43 -13.64 -9.43
C GLY A 126 9.01 -14.97 -8.78
N ASN A 127 9.11 -15.07 -7.45
CA ASN A 127 8.71 -16.24 -6.69
C ASN A 127 7.21 -16.52 -6.80
N ALA A 128 6.36 -15.49 -6.77
CA ALA A 128 4.93 -15.64 -6.95
C ALA A 128 4.59 -16.15 -8.36
N LEU A 129 5.19 -15.57 -9.40
CA LEU A 129 4.98 -15.97 -10.79
C LEU A 129 5.40 -17.43 -11.04
N LEU A 130 6.51 -17.87 -10.45
CA LEU A 130 6.98 -19.24 -10.55
C LEU A 130 6.09 -20.23 -9.77
N ARG A 131 5.81 -19.94 -8.50
CA ARG A 131 5.18 -20.89 -7.57
C ARG A 131 3.66 -20.96 -7.67
N ILE A 132 3.01 -19.83 -7.96
CA ILE A 132 1.55 -19.69 -8.02
C ILE A 132 1.11 -19.57 -9.48
N GLY A 133 1.79 -18.73 -10.26
CA GLY A 133 1.48 -18.53 -11.67
C GLY A 133 1.92 -19.69 -12.56
N HIS A 134 2.82 -20.55 -12.08
CA HIS A 134 3.40 -21.66 -12.85
C HIS A 134 3.91 -21.20 -14.24
N LEU A 135 4.47 -19.99 -14.32
CA LEU A 135 5.02 -19.47 -15.55
C LEU A 135 6.44 -20.03 -15.74
N GLU A 136 6.69 -20.68 -16.87
CA GLU A 136 8.01 -21.26 -17.17
C GLU A 136 9.00 -20.23 -17.72
N LYS A 137 8.49 -19.21 -18.42
CA LYS A 137 9.27 -18.14 -19.04
C LYS A 137 8.62 -16.79 -18.75
N PHE A 138 9.34 -15.96 -18.02
CA PHE A 138 8.94 -14.60 -17.70
C PHE A 138 10.19 -13.77 -17.38
N GLU A 139 10.05 -12.45 -17.49
CA GLU A 139 11.08 -11.50 -17.09
C GLU A 139 10.52 -10.60 -16.00
N VAL A 140 11.24 -10.50 -14.88
CA VAL A 140 10.95 -9.48 -13.86
C VAL A 140 12.08 -8.46 -13.92
N LEU A 141 11.73 -7.22 -14.26
CA LEU A 141 12.67 -6.10 -14.33
C LEU A 141 13.12 -5.67 -12.92
N PRO A 142 14.24 -4.95 -12.79
CA PRO A 142 14.62 -4.33 -11.51
C PRO A 142 13.49 -3.47 -10.95
N THR A 143 13.21 -3.58 -9.64
CA THR A 143 12.19 -2.76 -8.98
C THR A 143 12.52 -1.28 -9.11
N ILE A 144 11.58 -0.46 -9.60
CA ILE A 144 11.74 1.00 -9.63
C ILE A 144 11.60 1.53 -8.21
N GLY A 145 12.70 2.03 -7.65
CA GLY A 145 12.77 2.62 -6.32
C GLY A 145 12.49 4.12 -6.29
N MET A 146 12.68 4.71 -5.12
CA MET A 146 12.55 6.13 -4.84
C MET A 146 13.91 6.70 -4.42
N ASP A 147 14.29 7.87 -4.94
CA ASP A 147 15.59 8.49 -4.63
C ASP A 147 15.76 8.82 -3.14
N GLU A 148 14.68 9.29 -2.50
CA GLU A 148 14.62 9.53 -1.06
C GLU A 148 13.50 8.64 -0.49
N PRO A 149 13.79 7.42 0.01
CA PRO A 149 12.78 6.44 0.42
C PRO A 149 12.15 6.75 1.80
N TRP A 150 11.91 8.03 2.07
CA TRP A 150 11.41 8.61 3.32
C TRP A 150 10.45 9.76 3.01
N ARG A 151 9.66 10.20 4.00
CA ARG A 151 8.81 11.41 3.89
C ARG A 151 7.81 11.41 2.73
N TYR A 152 7.50 10.26 2.15
CA TYR A 152 6.64 10.15 0.98
C TYR A 152 5.15 10.03 1.31
N ARG A 153 4.81 9.63 2.56
CA ARG A 153 3.47 9.18 2.91
C ARG A 153 2.56 10.36 3.19
N ASN A 154 1.64 10.63 2.27
CA ASN A 154 0.71 11.76 2.28
C ASN A 154 -0.55 11.52 3.14
N GLN A 155 -0.74 10.30 3.68
CA GLN A 155 -1.81 9.97 4.60
C GLN A 155 -1.35 9.04 5.72
N ILE A 156 -1.72 9.37 6.96
CA ILE A 156 -1.50 8.52 8.12
C ILE A 156 -2.75 8.40 8.98
N GLN A 157 -2.94 7.22 9.58
CA GLN A 157 -3.99 6.93 10.55
C GLN A 157 -3.31 6.51 11.85
N VAL A 158 -3.59 7.24 12.91
CA VAL A 158 -2.93 7.12 14.21
C VAL A 158 -3.96 6.68 15.23
N PRO A 159 -3.92 5.44 15.72
CA PRO A 159 -4.76 5.02 16.84
C PRO A 159 -4.45 5.84 18.09
N LEU A 160 -5.50 6.22 18.80
CA LEU A 160 -5.45 7.00 20.02
C LEU A 160 -6.10 6.21 21.16
N ARG A 161 -5.44 6.20 22.32
CA ARG A 161 -5.93 5.58 23.55
C ARG A 161 -5.90 6.59 24.67
N TYR A 162 -7.04 6.80 25.32
CA TYR A 162 -7.10 7.60 26.53
C TYR A 162 -6.48 6.87 27.72
N ASP A 163 -5.62 7.57 28.46
CA ASP A 163 -5.09 7.13 29.75
C ASP A 163 -5.84 7.84 30.89
N PRO A 164 -6.66 7.14 31.68
CA PRO A 164 -7.42 7.73 32.78
C PRO A 164 -6.54 8.22 33.94
N LYS A 165 -5.27 7.80 34.04
CA LYS A 165 -4.36 8.24 35.11
C LYS A 165 -3.79 9.63 34.83
N THR A 166 -3.45 9.90 33.58
CA THR A 166 -2.85 11.18 33.13
C THR A 166 -3.88 12.11 32.50
N GLU A 167 -5.08 11.60 32.21
CA GLU A 167 -6.12 12.24 31.42
C GLU A 167 -5.62 12.69 30.02
N GLN A 168 -4.63 11.99 29.47
CA GLN A 168 -4.04 12.28 28.16
C GLN A 168 -4.37 11.20 27.13
N LEU A 169 -4.35 11.59 25.86
CA LEU A 169 -4.35 10.67 24.73
C LEU A 169 -2.92 10.18 24.47
N VAL A 170 -2.77 8.88 24.54
CA VAL A 170 -1.60 8.14 24.08
C VAL A 170 -1.77 7.84 22.59
N GLN A 171 -0.72 8.09 21.82
CA GLN A 171 -0.70 7.83 20.38
C GLN A 171 0.45 6.91 20.00
N GLY A 172 0.32 6.29 18.83
CA GLY A 172 1.36 5.44 18.27
C GLY A 172 0.83 4.63 17.10
N PHE A 173 1.42 3.46 16.89
CA PHE A 173 0.96 2.50 15.88
C PHE A 173 0.80 1.12 16.49
N PHE A 174 -0.03 0.29 15.88
CA PHE A 174 -0.20 -1.07 16.33
C PHE A 174 1.09 -1.88 16.15
N ALA A 175 1.41 -2.71 17.14
CA ALA A 175 2.48 -3.70 17.05
C ALA A 175 2.13 -4.76 15.99
N SER A 176 3.16 -5.38 15.41
CA SER A 176 2.94 -6.44 14.42
C SER A 176 2.07 -7.57 15.01
N GLY A 177 1.00 -7.94 14.31
CA GLY A 177 0.08 -9.01 14.73
C GLY A 177 -0.77 -8.70 15.98
N SER A 178 -0.88 -7.45 16.42
CA SER A 178 -1.58 -7.08 17.65
C SER A 178 -2.31 -5.73 17.53
N HIS A 179 -3.26 -5.47 18.44
CA HIS A 179 -3.88 -4.14 18.62
C HIS A 179 -3.23 -3.35 19.78
N SER A 180 -2.06 -3.80 20.25
CA SER A 180 -1.26 -3.06 21.22
C SER A 180 -0.62 -1.84 20.57
N ILE A 181 -0.79 -0.66 21.16
CA ILE A 181 -0.18 0.58 20.67
C ILE A 181 1.27 0.66 21.13
N ILE A 182 2.19 0.73 20.17
CA ILE A 182 3.58 1.13 20.39
C ILE A 182 3.64 2.65 20.37
N GLU A 183 3.86 3.22 21.55
CA GLU A 183 3.85 4.67 21.76
C GLU A 183 4.97 5.34 20.95
N THR A 184 4.59 6.30 20.10
CA THR A 184 5.51 7.15 19.36
C THR A 184 4.78 8.41 18.88
N THR A 185 5.50 9.52 18.82
CA THR A 185 4.99 10.79 18.27
C THR A 185 5.67 11.16 16.95
N SER A 186 6.42 10.23 16.34
CA SER A 186 7.16 10.45 15.09
C SER A 186 7.03 9.25 14.15
N CYS A 187 7.13 9.52 12.84
CA CYS A 187 7.12 8.53 11.79
C CYS A 187 7.95 9.03 10.60
N ALA A 188 9.09 8.37 10.35
CA ALA A 188 10.04 8.73 9.29
C ALA A 188 9.42 8.75 7.86
N LEU A 189 8.27 8.09 7.68
CA LEU A 189 7.62 7.95 6.38
C LEU A 189 6.74 9.14 6.00
N VAL A 190 6.25 9.94 6.95
CA VAL A 190 5.40 11.11 6.65
C VAL A 190 6.24 12.39 6.58
N PRO A 191 5.82 13.42 5.83
CA PRO A 191 6.47 14.73 5.82
C PRO A 191 6.58 15.33 7.22
N ARG A 192 7.59 16.18 7.44
CA ARG A 192 7.83 16.82 8.76
C ARG A 192 6.61 17.59 9.27
N ALA A 193 5.92 18.31 8.39
CA ALA A 193 4.68 19.02 8.74
C ALA A 193 3.58 18.06 9.25
N VAL A 194 3.53 16.82 8.77
CA VAL A 194 2.58 15.80 9.24
C VAL A 194 3.04 15.23 10.59
N GLU A 195 4.34 15.01 10.80
CA GLU A 195 4.88 14.62 12.12
C GLU A 195 4.56 15.67 13.19
N GLU A 196 4.72 16.96 12.87
CA GLU A 196 4.41 18.07 13.77
C GLU A 196 2.92 18.07 14.16
N THR A 197 2.02 17.93 13.18
CA THR A 197 0.57 17.82 13.41
C THR A 197 0.24 16.59 14.25
N MET A 198 0.82 15.43 13.91
CA MET A 198 0.65 14.18 14.66
C MET A 198 1.11 14.34 16.12
N ALA A 199 2.22 15.03 16.39
CA ALA A 199 2.70 15.28 17.74
C ALA A 199 1.86 16.32 18.51
N ALA A 200 1.29 17.31 17.83
CA ALA A 200 0.57 18.43 18.46
C ALA A 200 -0.90 18.12 18.74
N VAL A 201 -1.62 17.55 17.77
CA VAL A 201 -3.09 17.44 17.80
C VAL A 201 -3.61 16.61 18.98
N PRO A 202 -3.09 15.41 19.31
CA PRO A 202 -3.58 14.66 20.46
C PRO A 202 -3.39 15.38 21.79
N ARG A 203 -2.28 16.10 21.97
CA ARG A 203 -2.04 16.92 23.18
C ARG A 203 -3.03 18.06 23.29
N GLN A 204 -3.35 18.72 22.18
CA GLN A 204 -4.36 19.79 22.14
C GLN A 204 -5.76 19.23 22.42
N ILE A 205 -6.12 18.07 21.83
CA ILE A 205 -7.38 17.39 22.12
C ILE A 205 -7.51 17.09 23.61
N SER A 206 -6.50 16.49 24.24
CA SER A 206 -6.52 16.21 25.69
C SER A 206 -6.67 17.47 26.53
N ARG A 207 -5.97 18.56 26.17
CA ARG A 207 -6.06 19.85 26.87
C ARG A 207 -7.45 20.49 26.76
N VAL A 208 -8.08 20.44 25.59
CA VAL A 208 -9.36 21.12 25.31
C VAL A 208 -10.56 20.29 25.79
N LEU A 209 -10.52 18.97 25.58
CA LEU A 209 -11.65 18.08 25.88
C LEU A 209 -11.57 17.44 27.27
N GLY A 210 -10.40 17.38 27.90
CA GLY A 210 -10.21 16.65 29.17
C GLY A 210 -10.71 15.21 29.06
N LYS A 211 -11.62 14.79 29.94
CA LYS A 211 -12.21 13.44 29.95
C LYS A 211 -13.02 13.10 28.69
N GLU A 212 -13.57 14.10 27.98
CA GLU A 212 -14.28 13.86 26.71
C GLU A 212 -13.34 13.35 25.61
N SER A 213 -12.02 13.54 25.76
CA SER A 213 -11.04 12.99 24.82
C SER A 213 -11.08 11.45 24.76
N SER A 214 -11.62 10.77 25.77
CA SER A 214 -11.87 9.32 25.75
C SER A 214 -12.78 8.85 24.60
N ALA A 215 -13.57 9.74 24.00
CA ALA A 215 -14.36 9.45 22.82
C ALA A 215 -13.51 9.38 21.53
N VAL A 216 -12.34 10.01 21.49
CA VAL A 216 -11.49 10.07 20.30
C VAL A 216 -10.66 8.80 20.20
N HIS A 217 -10.85 8.02 19.14
CA HIS A 217 -10.14 6.75 18.94
C HIS A 217 -9.08 6.80 17.84
N HIS A 218 -9.21 7.70 16.86
CA HIS A 218 -8.21 7.85 15.79
C HIS A 218 -8.01 9.31 15.39
N LEU A 219 -6.78 9.61 15.00
CA LEU A 219 -6.41 10.80 14.25
C LEU A 219 -6.01 10.36 12.84
N ILE A 220 -6.73 10.82 11.82
CA ILE A 220 -6.30 10.68 10.42
C ILE A 220 -5.79 12.03 9.95
N ILE A 221 -4.61 12.05 9.34
CA ILE A 221 -4.06 13.23 8.70
C ILE A 221 -3.86 12.89 7.23
N ARG A 222 -4.46 13.70 6.36
CA ARG A 222 -4.15 13.77 4.94
C ARG A 222 -3.35 15.03 4.67
N HIS A 223 -2.43 14.94 3.74
CA HIS A 223 -1.52 16.01 3.35
C HIS A 223 -1.43 16.02 1.84
N SER A 224 -1.41 17.21 1.25
CA SER A 224 -1.11 17.38 -0.16
C SER A 224 0.39 17.63 -0.32
N MET A 225 1.05 16.80 -1.13
CA MET A 225 2.46 17.01 -1.49
C MET A 225 2.62 18.23 -2.40
N HIS A 226 1.59 18.57 -3.18
CA HIS A 226 1.54 19.73 -4.06
C HIS A 226 1.35 21.05 -3.30
N THR A 227 0.32 21.16 -2.45
CA THR A 227 -0.05 22.45 -1.80
C THR A 227 0.51 22.62 -0.40
N ASN A 228 1.09 21.56 0.19
CA ASN A 228 1.45 21.46 1.61
C ASN A 228 0.27 21.64 2.59
N GLU A 229 -0.97 21.64 2.11
CA GLU A 229 -2.16 21.74 2.95
C GLU A 229 -2.47 20.41 3.64
N GLN A 230 -3.14 20.48 4.79
CA GLN A 230 -3.55 19.30 5.57
C GLN A 230 -5.05 19.27 5.82
N MET A 231 -5.58 18.05 5.83
CA MET A 231 -6.90 17.72 6.31
C MET A 231 -6.75 16.81 7.53
N VAL A 232 -7.27 17.26 8.67
CA VAL A 232 -7.31 16.49 9.92
C VAL A 232 -8.70 15.92 10.11
N ILE A 233 -8.81 14.62 10.33
CA ILE A 233 -10.08 13.92 10.54
C ILE A 233 -10.01 13.21 11.89
N LEU A 234 -10.98 13.50 12.75
CA LEU A 234 -11.10 12.88 14.06
C LEU A 234 -12.09 11.71 13.99
N GLY A 235 -11.59 10.51 14.27
CA GLY A 235 -12.44 9.35 14.55
C GLY A 235 -12.91 9.42 15.99
N VAL A 236 -14.23 9.55 16.20
CA VAL A 236 -14.82 9.63 17.53
C VAL A 236 -15.93 8.58 17.72
N ARG A 237 -16.10 8.10 18.95
CA ARG A 237 -17.21 7.23 19.36
C ARG A 237 -18.52 8.00 19.47
N LYS A 238 -18.41 9.26 19.83
CA LYS A 238 -19.49 10.24 19.97
C LYS A 238 -18.88 11.62 19.82
N GLN A 239 -19.62 12.54 19.21
CA GLN A 239 -19.22 13.94 19.12
C GLN A 239 -19.05 14.56 20.53
N PRO A 240 -17.88 15.14 20.85
CA PRO A 240 -17.67 15.88 22.10
C PRO A 240 -18.58 17.11 22.20
N ALA A 241 -19.02 17.45 23.41
CA ALA A 241 -19.82 18.66 23.64
C ALA A 241 -19.00 19.93 23.35
N SER A 242 -17.70 19.90 23.65
CA SER A 242 -16.75 21.00 23.41
C SER A 242 -16.15 21.02 22.00
N VAL A 243 -16.83 20.48 20.99
CA VAL A 243 -16.36 20.45 19.59
C VAL A 243 -16.01 21.84 19.05
N LYS A 244 -16.76 22.89 19.44
CA LYS A 244 -16.50 24.27 18.99
C LYS A 244 -15.17 24.82 19.49
N ASP A 245 -14.78 24.49 20.72
CA ASP A 245 -13.50 24.93 21.28
C ASP A 245 -12.35 24.11 20.70
N LEU A 246 -12.61 22.85 20.35
CA LEU A 246 -11.67 22.03 19.61
C LEU A 246 -11.38 22.60 18.22
N ILE A 247 -12.42 23.00 17.48
CA ILE A 247 -12.27 23.66 16.16
C ILE A 247 -11.39 24.91 16.30
N LYS A 248 -11.69 25.79 17.27
CA LYS A 248 -10.88 27.01 17.51
C LYS A 248 -9.42 26.69 17.83
N SER A 249 -9.16 25.60 18.52
CA SER A 249 -7.81 25.21 18.92
C SER A 249 -7.02 24.53 17.80
N LEU A 250 -7.66 23.78 16.92
CA LEU A 250 -6.99 22.96 15.90
C LEU A 250 -6.97 23.60 14.51
N PHE A 251 -7.96 24.42 14.18
CA PHE A 251 -8.14 24.93 12.82
C PHE A 251 -7.26 26.16 12.56
N HIS A 252 -6.01 25.90 12.21
CA HIS A 252 -5.04 26.90 11.77
C HIS A 252 -4.09 26.27 10.72
N PRO A 253 -3.46 27.06 9.83
CA PRO A 253 -2.47 26.53 8.89
C PRO A 253 -1.42 25.64 9.59
N PRO A 254 -1.00 24.52 8.96
CA PRO A 254 -1.36 24.07 7.60
C PRO A 254 -2.71 23.34 7.48
N ILE A 255 -3.49 23.23 8.56
CA ILE A 255 -4.79 22.54 8.57
C ILE A 255 -5.84 23.44 7.90
N VAL A 256 -6.20 23.10 6.66
CA VAL A 256 -7.24 23.82 5.87
C VAL A 256 -8.58 23.11 5.86
N SER A 257 -8.64 21.90 6.42
CA SER A 257 -9.85 21.11 6.59
C SER A 257 -9.79 20.36 7.92
N LEU A 258 -10.79 20.57 8.76
CA LEU A 258 -11.00 19.79 9.99
C LEU A 258 -12.33 19.06 9.85
N ALA A 259 -12.29 17.74 10.01
CA ALA A 259 -13.43 16.88 9.82
C ALA A 259 -13.56 15.85 10.95
N MET A 260 -14.70 15.19 11.00
CA MET A 260 -15.01 14.21 12.04
C MET A 260 -15.86 13.08 11.47
N THR A 261 -15.60 11.86 11.93
CA THR A 261 -16.42 10.68 11.64
C THR A 261 -16.81 10.02 12.95
N VAL A 262 -18.07 9.63 13.08
CA VAL A 262 -18.60 9.00 14.29
C VAL A 262 -18.73 7.50 14.09
N GLN A 263 -17.95 6.71 14.83
CA GLN A 263 -18.05 5.25 14.90
C GLN A 263 -18.38 4.83 16.34
N GLU A 264 -19.65 4.53 16.59
CA GLU A 264 -20.11 4.16 17.94
C GLU A 264 -19.57 2.80 18.40
N ASN A 265 -19.36 1.85 17.47
CA ASN A 265 -18.89 0.50 17.81
C ASN A 265 -17.39 0.50 18.16
N PRO A 266 -16.99 0.13 19.40
CA PRO A 266 -15.59 0.01 19.80
C PRO A 266 -14.73 -0.96 19.00
N THR A 267 -15.37 -1.95 18.39
CA THR A 267 -14.74 -3.01 17.59
C THR A 267 -14.99 -2.80 16.09
N GLY A 268 -15.64 -1.69 15.73
CA GLY A 268 -15.93 -1.34 14.35
C GLY A 268 -14.71 -0.81 13.59
N PRO A 269 -14.87 -0.53 12.29
CA PRO A 269 -13.82 0.08 11.48
C PRO A 269 -13.51 1.52 11.94
N VAL A 270 -12.39 2.09 11.50
CA VAL A 270 -12.02 3.49 11.84
C VAL A 270 -13.10 4.50 11.42
N TRP A 271 -13.75 4.26 10.29
CA TRP A 271 -14.75 5.15 9.71
C TRP A 271 -16.16 4.82 10.21
N GLY A 272 -16.97 5.85 10.45
CA GLY A 272 -18.41 5.71 10.66
C GLY A 272 -19.20 5.53 9.36
N ASP A 273 -20.45 5.98 9.33
CA ASP A 273 -21.26 5.99 8.09
C ASP A 273 -21.04 7.26 7.25
N SER A 274 -20.69 8.38 7.89
CA SER A 274 -20.43 9.66 7.23
C SER A 274 -19.21 10.39 7.81
N VAL A 275 -18.77 11.43 7.10
CA VAL A 275 -17.76 12.39 7.57
C VAL A 275 -18.38 13.79 7.52
N GLU A 276 -18.35 14.50 8.64
CA GLU A 276 -18.76 15.89 8.74
C GLU A 276 -17.52 16.79 8.61
N ILE A 277 -17.60 17.81 7.76
CA ILE A 277 -16.60 18.88 7.72
C ILE A 277 -16.94 19.89 8.81
N LEU A 278 -16.11 19.95 9.85
CA LEU A 278 -16.28 20.86 10.98
C LEU A 278 -15.84 22.28 10.64
N ALA A 279 -14.77 22.43 9.84
CA ALA A 279 -14.27 23.71 9.38
C ALA A 279 -13.42 23.57 8.10
N GLY A 280 -13.45 24.60 7.25
CA GLY A 280 -12.56 24.72 6.10
C GLY A 280 -13.05 24.02 4.83
N LYS A 281 -12.10 23.56 4.02
CA LYS A 281 -12.37 22.99 2.68
C LYS A 281 -12.96 21.57 2.78
N PRO A 282 -13.84 21.16 1.86
CA PRO A 282 -14.37 19.79 1.83
C PRO A 282 -13.38 18.77 1.26
N SER A 283 -12.33 19.21 0.56
CA SER A 283 -11.32 18.37 -0.07
C SER A 283 -9.95 19.06 -0.05
N LEU A 284 -8.89 18.26 -0.17
CA LEU A 284 -7.55 18.75 -0.52
C LEU A 284 -7.39 18.73 -2.05
N LYS A 285 -6.45 19.51 -2.56
CA LYS A 285 -5.96 19.42 -3.94
C LYS A 285 -4.61 18.71 -3.94
N GLU A 286 -4.45 17.71 -4.78
CA GLU A 286 -3.18 17.06 -5.05
C GLU A 286 -2.93 17.04 -6.55
N GLN A 287 -1.68 16.86 -6.96
CA GLN A 287 -1.31 16.80 -8.37
C GLN A 287 -0.61 15.47 -8.66
N LEU A 288 -0.98 14.86 -9.79
CA LEU A 288 -0.20 13.80 -10.44
C LEU A 288 0.01 14.22 -11.88
N ASP A 289 1.27 14.36 -12.28
CA ASP A 289 1.64 14.91 -13.59
C ASP A 289 0.95 16.27 -13.84
N GLU A 290 0.18 16.40 -14.92
CA GLU A 290 -0.54 17.63 -15.27
C GLU A 290 -1.98 17.68 -14.72
N VAL A 291 -2.43 16.64 -14.00
CA VAL A 291 -3.81 16.49 -13.55
C VAL A 291 -3.95 16.83 -12.07
N GLU A 292 -4.87 17.74 -11.75
CA GLU A 292 -5.23 18.08 -10.36
C GLU A 292 -6.36 17.18 -9.86
N PHE A 293 -6.21 16.62 -8.67
CA PHE A 293 -7.20 15.76 -8.02
C PHE A 293 -7.72 16.40 -6.75
N LEU A 294 -9.05 16.43 -6.62
CA LEU A 294 -9.72 16.64 -5.35
C LEU A 294 -9.72 15.36 -4.51
N ILE A 295 -9.22 15.48 -3.29
CA ILE A 295 -9.17 14.40 -2.30
C ILE A 295 -10.15 14.72 -1.16
N SER A 296 -11.36 14.17 -1.25
CA SER A 296 -12.38 14.16 -0.20
C SER A 296 -11.92 13.34 1.03
N PRO A 297 -12.50 13.44 2.24
CA PRO A 297 -11.98 12.76 3.45
C PRO A 297 -11.94 11.23 3.41
N ARG A 298 -12.79 10.59 2.61
CA ARG A 298 -12.88 9.13 2.48
C ARG A 298 -12.36 8.57 1.16
N SER A 299 -12.09 9.43 0.19
CA SER A 299 -11.68 8.99 -1.13
C SER A 299 -10.37 8.22 -1.04
N PHE A 300 -10.22 7.12 -1.77
CA PHE A 300 -8.92 6.49 -1.89
C PHE A 300 -8.05 7.35 -2.81
N PHE A 301 -6.80 7.54 -2.40
CA PHE A 301 -5.77 8.18 -3.20
C PHE A 301 -4.43 7.52 -2.85
N GLN A 302 -3.52 7.45 -3.81
CA GLN A 302 -2.23 6.80 -3.60
C GLN A 302 -1.46 7.55 -2.51
N VAL A 303 -0.96 6.80 -1.51
CA VAL A 303 -0.32 7.41 -0.33
C VAL A 303 1.08 7.93 -0.60
N ASN A 304 1.66 7.60 -1.76
CA ASN A 304 2.97 8.04 -2.20
C ASN A 304 2.81 8.72 -3.57
N THR A 305 2.65 10.04 -3.58
CA THR A 305 2.38 10.83 -4.79
C THR A 305 3.47 10.60 -5.86
N LYS A 306 4.76 10.60 -5.48
CA LYS A 306 5.87 10.41 -6.43
C LYS A 306 5.85 9.04 -7.12
N GLN A 307 5.59 7.98 -6.35
CA GLN A 307 5.53 6.63 -6.93
C GLN A 307 4.21 6.37 -7.65
N ALA A 308 3.15 7.13 -7.34
CA ALA A 308 1.92 7.11 -8.12
C ALA A 308 2.13 7.66 -9.53
N GLU A 309 2.90 8.74 -9.71
CA GLU A 309 3.29 9.26 -11.03
C GLU A 309 4.08 8.22 -11.85
N VAL A 310 5.04 7.54 -11.20
CA VAL A 310 5.77 6.43 -11.83
C VAL A 310 4.81 5.31 -12.26
N LEU A 311 3.84 4.97 -11.42
CA LEU A 311 2.87 3.90 -11.70
C LEU A 311 1.91 4.27 -12.84
N THR A 312 1.38 5.50 -12.86
CA THR A 312 0.49 6.00 -13.91
C THR A 312 1.21 6.08 -15.26
N GLU A 313 2.43 6.62 -15.27
CA GLU A 313 3.23 6.70 -16.49
C GLU A 313 3.59 5.32 -17.03
N LEU A 314 3.99 4.39 -16.16
CA LEU A 314 4.28 3.02 -16.55
C LEU A 314 3.04 2.32 -17.12
N ALA A 315 1.89 2.43 -16.47
CA ALA A 315 0.64 1.85 -16.97
C ALA A 315 0.28 2.44 -18.34
N ARG A 316 0.42 3.77 -18.52
CA ARG A 316 0.15 4.47 -19.77
C ARG A 316 1.08 4.00 -20.90
N GLN A 317 2.38 3.88 -20.63
CA GLN A 317 3.35 3.33 -21.59
C GLN A 317 2.99 1.88 -21.98
N ARG A 318 2.55 1.08 -21.01
CA ARG A 318 2.17 -0.33 -21.21
C ARG A 318 0.87 -0.49 -22.01
N CYS A 319 -0.01 0.52 -22.03
CA CYS A 319 -1.16 0.56 -22.92
C CYS A 319 -0.76 0.70 -24.39
N ALA A 320 0.39 1.32 -24.69
CA ALA A 320 0.94 1.53 -26.03
C ALA A 320 -0.07 2.18 -27.01
N PHE A 321 -0.69 3.27 -26.57
CA PHE A 321 -1.70 4.03 -27.31
C PHE A 321 -1.22 4.56 -28.66
N GLN A 322 -2.12 4.55 -29.63
CA GLN A 322 -2.04 5.20 -30.94
C GLN A 322 -2.97 6.41 -31.04
N GLY A 323 -3.91 6.57 -30.08
CA GLY A 323 -4.79 7.73 -29.94
C GLY A 323 -6.24 7.47 -30.32
N ASP A 324 -6.56 6.31 -30.90
CA ASP A 324 -7.91 5.94 -31.33
C ASP A 324 -8.59 4.90 -30.43
N GLU A 325 -7.90 4.44 -29.39
CA GLU A 325 -8.37 3.38 -28.50
C GLU A 325 -9.53 3.80 -27.59
N ILE A 326 -10.47 2.87 -27.42
CA ILE A 326 -11.48 2.90 -26.36
C ILE A 326 -10.96 2.05 -25.19
N VAL A 327 -10.73 2.70 -24.04
CA VAL A 327 -10.07 2.10 -22.89
C VAL A 327 -11.07 1.78 -21.78
N LEU A 328 -11.00 0.59 -21.22
CA LEU A 328 -11.63 0.24 -19.96
C LEU A 328 -10.67 0.54 -18.81
N ASP A 329 -11.10 1.29 -17.80
CA ASP A 329 -10.41 1.43 -16.51
C ASP A 329 -11.26 0.74 -15.44
N ALA A 330 -10.93 -0.51 -15.11
CA ALA A 330 -11.66 -1.30 -14.13
C ALA A 330 -11.08 -1.07 -12.74
N TYR A 331 -11.95 -0.84 -11.76
CA TYR A 331 -11.58 -0.43 -10.39
C TYR A 331 -10.97 0.98 -10.36
N CYS A 332 -11.55 1.90 -11.14
CA CYS A 332 -10.92 3.18 -11.46
C CYS A 332 -10.79 4.15 -10.26
N GLY A 333 -11.43 3.87 -9.11
CA GLY A 333 -11.40 4.74 -7.95
C GLY A 333 -11.83 6.18 -8.28
N THR A 334 -10.97 7.14 -7.96
CA THR A 334 -11.16 8.58 -8.24
C THR A 334 -10.71 8.99 -9.65
N GLY A 335 -10.46 8.02 -10.53
CA GLY A 335 -10.07 8.24 -11.92
C GLY A 335 -8.58 8.47 -12.12
N THR A 336 -7.70 7.99 -11.23
CA THR A 336 -6.26 8.24 -11.31
C THR A 336 -5.67 7.84 -12.67
N PHE A 337 -5.89 6.61 -13.14
CA PHE A 337 -5.43 6.18 -14.46
C PHE A 337 -6.26 6.81 -15.58
N SER A 338 -7.60 6.81 -15.46
CA SER A 338 -8.49 7.42 -16.44
C SER A 338 -8.10 8.87 -16.81
N LEU A 339 -7.82 9.71 -15.81
CA LEU A 339 -7.58 11.13 -16.06
C LEU A 339 -6.15 11.40 -16.54
N THR A 340 -5.15 10.70 -15.99
CA THR A 340 -3.74 10.84 -16.42
C THR A 340 -3.50 10.31 -17.83
N MET A 341 -4.31 9.34 -18.29
CA MET A 341 -4.20 8.79 -19.65
C MET A 341 -5.15 9.46 -20.66
N ALA A 342 -6.04 10.35 -20.24
CA ALA A 342 -7.13 10.85 -21.07
C ALA A 342 -6.67 11.47 -22.38
N HIS A 343 -5.55 12.20 -22.39
CA HIS A 343 -5.01 12.86 -23.58
C HIS A 343 -4.40 11.89 -24.62
N HIS A 344 -4.30 10.60 -24.30
CA HIS A 344 -3.68 9.59 -25.17
C HIS A 344 -4.67 8.59 -25.77
N ALA A 345 -5.94 8.65 -25.41
CA ALA A 345 -6.96 7.72 -25.87
C ALA A 345 -8.16 8.46 -26.46
N LYS A 346 -8.93 7.78 -27.31
CA LYS A 346 -10.16 8.34 -27.87
C LYS A 346 -11.24 8.50 -26.81
N GLU A 347 -11.43 7.47 -25.98
CA GLU A 347 -12.39 7.45 -24.89
C GLU A 347 -11.89 6.54 -23.77
N ILE A 348 -12.08 6.93 -22.51
CA ILE A 348 -11.82 6.08 -21.35
C ILE A 348 -13.09 5.89 -20.53
N VAL A 349 -13.35 4.64 -20.15
CA VAL A 349 -14.56 4.21 -19.45
C VAL A 349 -14.17 3.57 -18.12
N GLY A 350 -14.38 4.31 -17.04
CA GLY A 350 -14.11 3.84 -15.67
C GLY A 350 -15.29 3.10 -15.04
N ILE A 351 -15.03 2.02 -14.32
CA ILE A 351 -16.01 1.33 -13.45
C ILE A 351 -15.49 1.31 -12.02
N GLU A 352 -16.30 1.79 -11.07
CA GLU A 352 -15.97 1.78 -9.65
C GLU A 352 -17.23 1.53 -8.80
N ALA A 353 -17.10 0.67 -7.78
CA ALA A 353 -18.22 0.26 -6.92
C ALA A 353 -18.58 1.33 -5.88
N VAL A 354 -17.61 2.15 -5.47
CA VAL A 354 -17.75 3.18 -4.45
C VAL A 354 -18.27 4.47 -5.08
N ALA A 355 -19.59 4.71 -4.97
CA ALA A 355 -20.24 5.89 -5.56
C ALA A 355 -19.56 7.24 -5.21
N PRO A 356 -19.10 7.49 -3.97
CA PRO A 356 -18.32 8.69 -3.67
C PRO A 356 -17.04 8.85 -4.50
N ALA A 357 -16.32 7.76 -4.80
CA ALA A 357 -15.11 7.81 -5.61
C ALA A 357 -15.42 8.17 -7.08
N VAL A 358 -16.53 7.65 -7.63
CA VAL A 358 -17.01 8.04 -8.97
C VAL A 358 -17.46 9.51 -9.01
N PHE A 359 -18.07 10.02 -7.94
CA PHE A 359 -18.41 11.44 -7.84
C PHE A 359 -17.14 12.31 -7.89
N ASP A 360 -16.13 11.96 -7.09
CA ASP A 360 -14.83 12.64 -7.10
C ASP A 360 -14.18 12.53 -8.49
N ALA A 361 -14.22 11.37 -9.15
CA ALA A 361 -13.67 11.16 -10.50
C ALA A 361 -14.31 12.08 -11.56
N ARG A 362 -15.64 12.24 -11.51
CA ARG A 362 -16.38 13.14 -12.40
C ARG A 362 -16.05 14.61 -12.15
N GLU A 363 -15.92 15.00 -10.88
CA GLU A 363 -15.54 16.37 -10.53
C GLU A 363 -14.09 16.66 -10.93
N ASN A 364 -13.17 15.70 -10.74
CA ASN A 364 -11.79 15.79 -11.21
C ASN A 364 -11.74 15.93 -12.74
N ALA A 365 -12.49 15.13 -13.50
CA ALA A 365 -12.58 15.27 -14.96
C ALA A 365 -13.00 16.67 -15.37
N LYS A 366 -14.06 17.19 -14.75
CA LYS A 366 -14.60 18.52 -15.00
C LYS A 366 -13.59 19.63 -14.69
N GLN A 367 -12.88 19.54 -13.56
CA GLN A 367 -11.90 20.55 -13.14
C GLN A 367 -10.67 20.60 -14.05
N ASN A 368 -10.27 19.46 -14.59
CA ASN A 368 -9.19 19.38 -15.57
C ASN A 368 -9.64 19.61 -17.02
N GLY A 369 -10.93 19.88 -17.26
CA GLY A 369 -11.47 20.08 -18.61
C GLY A 369 -11.42 18.81 -19.48
N ILE A 370 -11.33 17.63 -18.87
CA ILE A 370 -11.26 16.34 -19.55
C ILE A 370 -12.68 15.89 -19.92
N GLN A 371 -12.95 15.70 -21.21
CA GLN A 371 -14.31 15.42 -21.73
C GLN A 371 -14.47 14.00 -22.30
N ASN A 372 -13.38 13.31 -22.60
CA ASN A 372 -13.39 11.98 -23.21
C ASN A 372 -13.33 10.84 -22.17
N VAL A 373 -13.78 11.10 -20.96
CA VAL A 373 -13.86 10.11 -19.88
C VAL A 373 -15.31 9.97 -19.40
N ARG A 374 -15.73 8.73 -19.14
CA ARG A 374 -17.02 8.44 -18.51
C ARG A 374 -16.83 7.45 -17.37
N PHE A 375 -17.60 7.62 -16.31
CA PHE A 375 -17.51 6.77 -15.11
C PHE A 375 -18.87 6.17 -14.77
N GLU A 376 -18.90 4.85 -14.55
CA GLU A 376 -20.07 4.09 -14.12
C GLU A 376 -19.91 3.65 -12.66
N VAL A 377 -20.97 3.86 -11.86
CA VAL A 377 -21.03 3.32 -10.50
C VAL A 377 -21.49 1.87 -10.60
N GLY A 378 -20.65 0.93 -10.18
CA GLY A 378 -21.05 -0.47 -10.07
C GLY A 378 -19.91 -1.43 -9.77
N VAL A 379 -20.29 -2.62 -9.34
CA VAL A 379 -19.38 -3.74 -9.10
C VAL A 379 -18.87 -4.23 -10.45
N VAL A 380 -17.55 -4.19 -10.68
CA VAL A 380 -16.90 -4.52 -11.97
C VAL A 380 -17.31 -5.93 -12.43
N GLU A 381 -17.41 -6.86 -11.47
CA GLU A 381 -17.85 -8.24 -11.63
C GLU A 381 -19.24 -8.39 -12.26
N HIS A 382 -20.10 -7.37 -12.14
CA HIS A 382 -21.44 -7.37 -12.71
C HIS A 382 -21.55 -6.46 -13.94
N VAL A 383 -20.92 -5.29 -13.90
CA VAL A 383 -21.02 -4.28 -14.96
C VAL A 383 -20.30 -4.74 -16.22
N LEU A 384 -19.07 -5.25 -16.10
CA LEU A 384 -18.25 -5.61 -17.25
C LEU A 384 -18.85 -6.78 -18.04
N PRO A 385 -19.22 -7.94 -17.44
CA PRO A 385 -19.83 -9.03 -18.20
C PRO A 385 -21.10 -8.59 -18.96
N ARG A 386 -21.97 -7.81 -18.31
CA ARG A 386 -23.18 -7.25 -18.93
C ARG A 386 -22.85 -6.38 -20.15
N TRP A 387 -21.83 -5.52 -20.07
CA TRP A 387 -21.40 -4.70 -21.20
C TRP A 387 -20.85 -5.54 -22.36
N VAL A 388 -20.10 -6.58 -22.05
CA VAL A 388 -19.55 -7.51 -23.06
C VAL A 388 -20.68 -8.24 -23.79
N GLU A 389 -21.69 -8.72 -23.07
CA GLU A 389 -22.91 -9.33 -23.62
C GLU A 389 -23.71 -8.36 -24.50
N GLN A 390 -23.74 -7.07 -24.14
CA GLN A 390 -24.37 -6.00 -24.92
C GLN A 390 -23.57 -5.61 -26.17
N GLY A 391 -22.41 -6.22 -26.40
CA GLY A 391 -21.59 -5.94 -27.58
C GLY A 391 -20.68 -4.72 -27.43
N ILE A 392 -20.53 -4.15 -26.24
CA ILE A 392 -19.53 -3.10 -25.98
C ILE A 392 -18.14 -3.72 -26.15
N ARG A 393 -17.23 -2.95 -26.76
CA ARG A 393 -15.85 -3.37 -27.07
C ARG A 393 -14.85 -2.35 -26.55
N PHE A 394 -13.69 -2.85 -26.16
CA PHE A 394 -12.56 -2.08 -25.65
C PHE A 394 -11.29 -2.59 -26.34
N ASP A 395 -10.39 -1.66 -26.69
CA ASP A 395 -9.11 -1.97 -27.32
C ASP A 395 -8.03 -2.26 -26.28
N VAL A 396 -8.14 -1.59 -25.12
CA VAL A 396 -7.25 -1.74 -23.97
C VAL A 396 -8.08 -1.82 -22.69
N ALA A 397 -7.69 -2.69 -21.76
CA ALA A 397 -8.19 -2.68 -20.39
C ALA A 397 -7.06 -2.42 -19.41
N VAL A 398 -7.20 -1.41 -18.56
CA VAL A 398 -6.39 -1.22 -17.35
C VAL A 398 -7.18 -1.80 -16.18
N VAL A 399 -6.54 -2.67 -15.40
CA VAL A 399 -7.14 -3.25 -14.20
C VAL A 399 -6.23 -3.02 -12.99
N ASP A 400 -6.77 -2.39 -11.94
CA ASP A 400 -6.09 -2.20 -10.64
C ASP A 400 -6.97 -2.76 -9.50
N PRO A 401 -7.09 -4.10 -9.40
CA PRO A 401 -8.01 -4.71 -8.45
C PRO A 401 -7.52 -4.57 -7.00
N PRO A 402 -8.43 -4.75 -6.01
CA PRO A 402 -8.05 -4.85 -4.61
C PRO A 402 -7.09 -6.03 -4.36
N ARG A 403 -6.49 -6.11 -3.14
CA ARG A 403 -5.53 -7.16 -2.74
C ARG A 403 -5.96 -8.62 -2.98
N LYS A 404 -7.25 -8.89 -3.20
CA LYS A 404 -7.80 -10.22 -3.56
C LYS A 404 -7.62 -10.58 -5.06
N GLY A 405 -7.14 -9.64 -5.87
CA GLY A 405 -7.06 -9.74 -7.34
C GLY A 405 -8.41 -9.52 -8.01
N CYS A 406 -8.44 -9.71 -9.34
CA CYS A 406 -9.67 -9.68 -10.11
C CYS A 406 -10.59 -10.82 -9.69
N HIS A 407 -11.89 -10.58 -9.72
CA HIS A 407 -12.86 -11.67 -9.63
C HIS A 407 -12.78 -12.54 -10.89
N PRO A 408 -13.05 -13.87 -10.78
CA PRO A 408 -13.07 -14.75 -11.95
C PRO A 408 -13.96 -14.25 -13.09
N ASP A 409 -15.14 -13.72 -12.79
CA ASP A 409 -16.07 -13.20 -13.81
C ASP A 409 -15.51 -12.01 -14.60
N VAL A 410 -14.65 -11.19 -13.97
CA VAL A 410 -13.96 -10.09 -14.64
C VAL A 410 -12.93 -10.64 -15.62
N LEU A 411 -12.10 -11.59 -15.18
CA LEU A 411 -11.11 -12.23 -16.06
C LEU A 411 -11.79 -12.92 -17.25
N GLN A 412 -12.89 -13.64 -17.01
CA GLN A 412 -13.68 -14.26 -18.07
C GLN A 412 -14.27 -13.23 -19.03
N ALA A 413 -14.80 -12.11 -18.51
CA ALA A 413 -15.33 -11.05 -19.37
C ALA A 413 -14.24 -10.40 -20.24
N LEU A 414 -13.04 -10.14 -19.70
CA LEU A 414 -11.89 -9.65 -20.49
C LEU A 414 -11.55 -10.63 -21.62
N VAL A 415 -11.52 -11.93 -21.31
CA VAL A 415 -11.24 -13.00 -22.27
C VAL A 415 -12.34 -13.10 -23.33
N HIS A 416 -13.61 -13.10 -22.95
CA HIS A 416 -14.77 -13.19 -23.85
C HIS A 416 -14.89 -11.97 -24.76
N ALA A 417 -14.54 -10.79 -24.25
CA ALA A 417 -14.52 -9.55 -25.02
C ALA A 417 -13.40 -9.50 -26.07
N ASN A 418 -12.46 -10.46 -26.04
CA ASN A 418 -11.30 -10.50 -26.93
C ASN A 418 -10.46 -9.22 -26.87
N ILE A 419 -10.34 -8.60 -25.69
CA ILE A 419 -9.62 -7.32 -25.55
C ILE A 419 -8.16 -7.52 -25.99
N PRO A 420 -7.67 -6.77 -27.00
CA PRO A 420 -6.33 -6.95 -27.54
C PRO A 420 -5.21 -6.83 -26.50
N ARG A 421 -5.37 -5.93 -25.52
CA ARG A 421 -4.35 -5.66 -24.50
C ARG A 421 -4.96 -5.44 -23.11
N VAL A 422 -4.39 -6.09 -22.12
CA VAL A 422 -4.72 -5.89 -20.69
C VAL A 422 -3.48 -5.39 -19.97
N VAL A 423 -3.54 -4.21 -19.37
CA VAL A 423 -2.53 -3.69 -18.44
C VAL A 423 -3.01 -3.98 -17.03
N TYR A 424 -2.29 -4.86 -16.33
CA TYR A 424 -2.61 -5.24 -14.96
C TYR A 424 -1.66 -4.53 -14.01
N VAL A 425 -2.23 -3.74 -13.09
CA VAL A 425 -1.56 -3.11 -11.96
C VAL A 425 -1.93 -3.88 -10.69
N SER A 426 -0.96 -4.23 -9.85
CA SER A 426 -1.25 -5.05 -8.66
C SER A 426 -0.35 -4.76 -7.48
N CYS A 427 -1.00 -4.59 -6.33
CA CYS A 427 -0.39 -4.47 -5.01
C CYS A 427 -0.10 -5.84 -4.34
N ASN A 428 -0.43 -6.95 -5.00
CA ASN A 428 -0.27 -8.30 -4.45
C ASN A 428 0.25 -9.30 -5.51
N PRO A 429 1.55 -9.64 -5.45
CA PRO A 429 2.17 -10.58 -6.39
C PRO A 429 1.50 -11.95 -6.46
N ALA A 430 0.96 -12.46 -5.34
CA ALA A 430 0.34 -13.78 -5.32
C ALA A 430 -0.95 -13.83 -6.15
N THR A 431 -1.82 -12.83 -6.00
CA THR A 431 -3.07 -12.75 -6.78
C THR A 431 -2.81 -12.32 -8.21
N LEU A 432 -1.82 -11.46 -8.45
CA LEU A 432 -1.33 -11.16 -9.81
C LEU A 432 -0.92 -12.44 -10.53
N ALA A 433 -0.08 -13.27 -9.91
CA ALA A 433 0.40 -14.51 -10.52
C ALA A 433 -0.74 -15.49 -10.85
N ARG A 434 -1.71 -15.63 -9.94
CA ARG A 434 -2.93 -16.42 -10.18
C ARG A 434 -3.72 -15.89 -11.37
N ASP A 435 -3.97 -14.60 -11.44
CA ASP A 435 -4.82 -14.00 -12.47
C ASP A 435 -4.13 -14.01 -13.84
N VAL A 436 -2.83 -13.75 -13.87
CA VAL A 436 -2.01 -13.87 -15.08
C VAL A 436 -2.02 -15.29 -15.63
N ARG A 437 -1.96 -16.32 -14.78
CA ARG A 437 -2.08 -17.72 -15.24
C ARG A 437 -3.37 -17.94 -16.02
N ILE A 438 -4.50 -17.47 -15.48
CA ILE A 438 -5.81 -17.58 -16.14
C ILE A 438 -5.82 -16.88 -17.50
N LEU A 439 -5.24 -15.67 -17.59
CA LEU A 439 -5.15 -14.96 -18.86
C LEU A 439 -4.21 -15.66 -19.86
N VAL A 440 -3.09 -16.23 -19.39
CA VAL A 440 -2.15 -17.00 -20.21
C VAL A 440 -2.82 -18.26 -20.75
N ASP A 441 -3.58 -18.99 -19.93
CA ASP A 441 -4.39 -20.14 -20.36
C ASP A 441 -5.41 -19.76 -21.44
N ALA A 442 -5.88 -18.52 -21.41
CA ALA A 442 -6.81 -17.96 -22.40
C ALA A 442 -6.13 -17.36 -23.65
N GLY A 443 -4.81 -17.52 -23.81
CA GLY A 443 -4.07 -17.09 -25.00
C GLY A 443 -3.50 -15.67 -24.94
N TYR A 444 -3.40 -15.08 -23.74
CA TYR A 444 -2.64 -13.84 -23.56
C TYR A 444 -1.16 -14.13 -23.31
N GLN A 445 -0.29 -13.28 -23.86
CA GLN A 445 1.15 -13.32 -23.62
C GLN A 445 1.55 -12.16 -22.70
N PRO A 446 2.07 -12.44 -21.49
CA PRO A 446 2.59 -11.40 -20.62
C PRO A 446 3.92 -10.87 -21.16
N GLY A 447 4.08 -9.56 -21.12
CA GLY A 447 5.37 -8.90 -21.29
C GLY A 447 6.21 -8.97 -20.01
N ALA A 448 7.24 -8.13 -19.94
CA ALA A 448 8.06 -8.02 -18.74
C ALA A 448 7.25 -7.43 -17.56
N PHE A 449 7.42 -8.04 -16.38
CA PHE A 449 6.83 -7.58 -15.13
C PHE A 449 7.72 -6.50 -14.55
N GLN A 450 7.13 -5.33 -14.25
CA GLN A 450 7.85 -4.20 -13.68
C GLN A 450 7.36 -3.95 -12.25
N PRO A 451 8.13 -4.36 -11.23
CA PRO A 451 7.85 -3.99 -9.85
C PRO A 451 8.13 -2.50 -9.61
N VAL A 452 7.32 -1.87 -8.75
CA VAL A 452 7.46 -0.48 -8.31
C VAL A 452 7.40 -0.46 -6.80
N ASP A 453 8.35 0.23 -6.18
CA ASP A 453 8.38 0.41 -4.74
C ASP A 453 7.46 1.56 -4.31
N MET A 454 6.15 1.34 -4.35
CA MET A 454 5.14 2.32 -3.89
C MET A 454 5.26 2.59 -2.38
N PHE A 455 5.78 1.63 -1.61
CA PHE A 455 5.84 1.68 -0.15
C PHE A 455 7.25 1.35 0.36
N PRO A 456 8.23 2.26 0.18
CA PRO A 456 9.57 2.08 0.72
C PRO A 456 9.56 1.72 2.20
N GLN A 457 10.57 0.96 2.66
CA GLN A 457 10.70 0.48 4.05
C GLN A 457 9.65 -0.55 4.53
N THR A 458 8.68 -0.90 3.67
CA THR A 458 7.70 -1.97 3.90
C THR A 458 7.94 -3.13 2.94
N ASN A 459 7.35 -4.29 3.24
CA ASN A 459 7.41 -5.47 2.37
C ASN A 459 6.50 -5.40 1.13
N HIS A 460 5.63 -4.39 1.04
CA HIS A 460 4.69 -4.23 -0.08
C HIS A 460 5.42 -3.86 -1.38
N VAL A 461 4.93 -4.40 -2.49
CA VAL A 461 5.42 -4.12 -3.84
C VAL A 461 4.23 -4.02 -4.80
N GLU A 462 4.21 -2.96 -5.59
CA GLU A 462 3.31 -2.84 -6.73
C GLU A 462 3.98 -3.48 -7.94
N CYS A 463 3.19 -3.99 -8.89
CA CYS A 463 3.72 -4.53 -10.14
C CYS A 463 2.80 -4.19 -11.30
N VAL A 464 3.38 -3.77 -12.42
CA VAL A 464 2.67 -3.54 -13.68
C VAL A 464 3.13 -4.53 -14.72
N VAL A 465 2.19 -5.11 -15.46
CA VAL A 465 2.45 -5.97 -16.62
C VAL A 465 1.43 -5.71 -17.71
N SER A 466 1.87 -5.68 -18.97
CA SER A 466 0.98 -5.75 -20.12
C SER A 466 0.86 -7.19 -20.60
N LEU A 467 -0.37 -7.61 -20.87
CA LEU A 467 -0.70 -8.87 -21.51
C LEU A 467 -1.33 -8.60 -22.86
N VAL A 468 -0.76 -9.17 -23.93
CA VAL A 468 -1.25 -8.98 -25.29
C VAL A 468 -1.88 -10.28 -25.77
N ARG A 469 -3.06 -10.19 -26.36
CA ARG A 469 -3.73 -11.36 -26.92
C ARG A 469 -2.97 -11.84 -28.15
N SER A 470 -2.55 -13.10 -28.16
CA SER A 470 -2.01 -13.72 -29.37
C SER A 470 -3.17 -14.02 -30.31
N PHE A 471 -3.38 -13.17 -31.32
CA PHE A 471 -4.23 -13.55 -32.44
C PHE A 471 -3.49 -14.65 -33.20
N VAL A 472 -3.86 -15.90 -32.96
CA VAL A 472 -3.54 -16.96 -33.91
C VAL A 472 -4.40 -16.68 -35.13
N THR A 473 -3.81 -16.11 -36.17
CA THR A 473 -4.44 -16.04 -37.49
C THR A 473 -4.74 -17.49 -37.91
N PRO A 474 -6.00 -17.86 -38.18
CA PRO A 474 -6.36 -19.21 -38.61
C PRO A 474 -5.61 -19.70 -39.84
#